data_AF-A0A7C1F4A4-F1
#
_entry.id   AF-A0A7C1F4A4-F1
#
_cell.length_a   1.000
_cell.length_b   1.000
_cell.length_c   1.000
_cell.angle_alpha   90.00
_cell.angle_beta   90.00
_cell.angle_gamma   90.00
#
_symmetry.space_group_name_H-M   'P 1'
#
loop_
_entity.id
_entity.type
_entity.pdbx_description
1 polymer ?
#
loop_
_entity_poly.entity_id
_entity_poly.type
_entity_poly.pdbx_seq_one_letter_code
_entity_poly.pdbx_strand_id
1 'polypeptide(L)'
;MASKNISFDEIPSSIRKPGKYFEFNTKLAVRTLPSNKQRVLLIGQKTSQGQYPALKPVEIFSDVQAGEYFGFGSMLHLMAKSAIYANPYVDLTCIALDDVQSSSKAQAEFVFSGTAGQSGVIRFYIGAERIDLNVNKGDTAIAMAGNLSTEINKKINLPCTAN
;
A
#
# COMPACT_ATOMS: atom_id res chain seq x y z
N MET A 1 12.47 -16.78 -25.84
CA MET A 1 13.24 -15.52 -25.81
C MET A 1 12.27 -14.39 -26.11
N ALA A 2 12.11 -13.43 -25.19
CA ALA A 2 11.47 -12.15 -25.52
C ALA A 2 12.25 -11.54 -26.69
N SER A 3 11.58 -11.29 -27.82
CA SER A 3 12.25 -10.62 -28.94
C SER A 3 12.52 -9.18 -28.53
N LYS A 4 13.48 -8.50 -29.17
CA LYS A 4 13.82 -7.10 -28.89
C LYS A 4 12.61 -6.15 -28.94
N ASN A 5 11.48 -6.57 -29.54
CA ASN A 5 10.28 -5.78 -29.74
C ASN A 5 9.02 -6.30 -29.00
N ILE A 6 9.10 -7.44 -28.29
CA ILE A 6 7.94 -8.03 -27.57
C ILE A 6 8.41 -8.51 -26.19
N SER A 7 8.01 -7.77 -25.16
CA SER A 7 8.16 -8.12 -23.74
C SER A 7 6.86 -8.72 -23.21
N PHE A 8 6.96 -9.70 -22.33
CA PHE A 8 5.85 -10.30 -21.59
C PHE A 8 5.94 -9.82 -20.14
N ASP A 9 4.81 -9.43 -19.54
CA ASP A 9 4.77 -8.91 -18.17
C ASP A 9 4.60 -10.04 -17.15
N GLU A 10 3.82 -11.08 -17.48
CA GLU A 10 3.45 -12.15 -16.56
C GLU A 10 4.05 -13.50 -16.92
N ILE A 11 4.36 -13.75 -18.20
CA ILE A 11 5.00 -15.00 -18.63
C ILE A 11 6.53 -14.89 -18.45
N PRO A 12 7.13 -15.62 -17.48
CA PRO A 12 8.56 -15.53 -17.25
C PRO A 12 9.34 -16.30 -18.32
N SER A 13 10.50 -15.74 -18.72
CA SER A 13 11.39 -16.38 -19.69
C SER A 13 12.01 -17.69 -19.20
N SER A 14 11.94 -17.96 -17.89
CA SER A 14 12.50 -19.12 -17.20
C SER A 14 11.53 -20.31 -17.09
N ILE A 15 10.33 -20.22 -17.67
CA ILE A 15 9.35 -21.31 -17.64
C ILE A 15 9.91 -22.56 -18.33
N ARG A 16 9.98 -23.69 -17.61
CA ARG A 16 10.53 -24.97 -18.11
C ARG A 16 9.47 -26.01 -18.44
N LYS A 17 8.19 -25.71 -18.20
CA LYS A 17 7.08 -26.54 -18.65
C LYS A 17 6.79 -26.18 -20.11
N PRO A 18 6.88 -27.13 -21.05
CA PRO A 18 6.54 -26.87 -22.44
C PRO A 18 5.02 -26.66 -22.57
N GLY A 19 4.61 -25.71 -23.41
CA GLY A 19 3.20 -25.38 -23.62
C GLY A 19 2.98 -24.18 -24.53
N LYS A 20 1.71 -23.85 -24.80
CA LYS A 20 1.31 -22.58 -25.40
C LYS A 20 0.85 -21.66 -24.27
N TYR A 21 1.49 -20.51 -24.15
CA TYR A 21 1.15 -19.50 -23.15
C TYR A 21 0.68 -18.25 -23.89
N PHE A 22 -0.46 -17.71 -23.47
CA PHE A 22 -1.04 -16.50 -24.02
C PHE A 22 -1.14 -15.48 -22.88
N GLU A 23 -0.68 -14.25 -23.12
CA GLU A 23 -0.82 -13.14 -22.19
C GLU A 23 -1.67 -12.06 -22.87
N PHE A 24 -2.65 -11.54 -22.14
CA PHE A 24 -3.45 -10.40 -22.59
C PHE A 24 -3.09 -9.19 -21.74
N ASN A 25 -2.28 -8.28 -22.28
CA ASN A 25 -2.02 -7.00 -21.62
C ASN A 25 -3.19 -6.05 -21.88
N THR A 26 -4.00 -5.80 -20.86
CA THR A 26 -5.18 -4.92 -20.93
C THR A 26 -4.94 -3.53 -20.36
N LYS A 27 -3.69 -3.19 -19.97
CA LYS A 27 -3.37 -1.95 -19.24
C LYS A 27 -3.81 -0.67 -19.98
N LEU A 28 -3.74 -0.65 -21.32
CA LEU A 28 -4.14 0.49 -22.16
C LEU A 28 -5.39 0.23 -23.01
N ALA A 29 -6.13 -0.86 -22.74
CA ALA A 29 -7.29 -1.23 -23.55
C ALA A 29 -8.54 -0.42 -23.14
N VAL A 30 -9.04 0.43 -24.04
CA VAL A 30 -10.29 1.17 -23.85
C VAL A 30 -11.47 0.26 -24.18
N ARG A 31 -12.35 -0.01 -23.19
CA ARG A 31 -13.48 -0.95 -23.34
C ARG A 31 -14.86 -0.28 -23.45
N THR A 32 -14.92 1.06 -23.41
CA THR A 32 -16.17 1.83 -23.40
C THR A 32 -16.19 2.88 -24.52
N LEU A 33 -17.36 3.48 -24.78
CA LEU A 33 -17.50 4.67 -25.63
C LEU A 33 -16.44 5.71 -25.25
N PRO A 34 -15.88 6.50 -26.20
CA PRO A 34 -14.78 7.43 -25.92
C PRO A 34 -15.12 8.36 -24.76
N SER A 35 -14.70 7.98 -23.56
CA SER A 35 -14.79 8.80 -22.36
C SER A 35 -13.85 9.98 -22.54
N ASN A 36 -14.25 11.16 -22.07
CA ASN A 36 -13.32 12.26 -21.93
C ASN A 36 -12.15 11.78 -21.06
N LYS A 37 -10.97 11.61 -21.65
CA LYS A 37 -9.83 10.95 -20.99
C LYS A 37 -9.35 11.82 -19.83
N GLN A 38 -9.81 11.50 -18.62
CA GLN A 38 -9.37 12.15 -17.40
C GLN A 38 -8.01 11.60 -16.98
N ARG A 39 -6.97 12.43 -17.12
CA ARG A 39 -5.62 12.12 -16.66
C ARG A 39 -5.40 12.76 -15.30
N VAL A 40 -4.89 11.97 -14.36
CA VAL A 40 -4.56 12.43 -13.01
C VAL A 40 -3.08 12.20 -12.77
N LEU A 41 -2.41 13.25 -12.30
CA LEU A 41 -1.02 13.19 -11.83
C LEU A 41 -1.03 13.24 -10.30
N LEU A 42 -0.44 12.24 -9.65
CA LEU A 42 -0.19 12.24 -8.21
C LEU A 42 1.31 12.40 -7.94
N ILE A 43 1.62 13.26 -6.97
CA ILE A 43 2.98 13.50 -6.50
C ILE A 43 2.96 13.37 -4.98
N GLY A 44 3.91 12.63 -4.42
CA GLY A 44 3.88 12.24 -3.02
C GLY A 44 5.07 11.40 -2.62
N GLN A 45 5.26 11.27 -1.31
CA GLN A 45 6.41 10.59 -0.72
C GLN A 45 6.29 9.07 -0.83
N LYS A 46 7.42 8.43 -1.17
CA LYS A 46 7.59 6.97 -1.09
C LYS A 46 8.35 6.59 0.17
N THR A 47 8.14 5.39 0.67
CA THR A 47 8.98 4.86 1.76
C THR A 47 10.24 4.21 1.21
N SER A 48 11.18 3.88 2.09
CA SER A 48 12.41 3.15 1.73
C SER A 48 12.16 1.74 1.18
N GLN A 49 10.95 1.20 1.36
CA GLN A 49 10.54 -0.11 0.84
C GLN A 49 10.05 -0.05 -0.62
N GLY A 50 9.74 1.15 -1.14
CA GLY A 50 9.32 1.35 -2.52
C GLY A 50 10.45 1.06 -3.50
N GLN A 51 10.18 0.23 -4.50
CA GLN A 51 11.17 -0.22 -5.49
C GLN A 51 11.35 0.76 -6.67
N TYR A 52 10.39 1.64 -6.91
CA TYR A 52 10.42 2.54 -8.06
C TYR A 52 11.28 3.79 -7.78
N PRO A 53 12.15 4.22 -8.71
CA PRO A 53 13.00 5.39 -8.52
C PRO A 53 12.20 6.68 -8.31
N ALA A 54 12.67 7.55 -7.43
CA ALA A 54 12.09 8.87 -7.24
C ALA A 54 12.26 9.75 -8.49
N LEU A 55 11.41 10.77 -8.61
CA LEU A 55 11.40 11.77 -9.69
C LEU A 55 11.27 11.19 -11.10
N LYS A 56 10.70 9.98 -11.22
CA LYS A 56 10.36 9.34 -12.49
C LYS A 56 8.85 9.13 -12.57
N PRO A 57 8.20 9.55 -13.69
CA PRO A 57 6.79 9.30 -13.88
C PRO A 57 6.54 7.82 -14.20
N VAL A 58 5.50 7.26 -13.59
CA VAL A 58 5.06 5.88 -13.83
C VAL A 58 3.54 5.80 -13.88
N GLU A 59 3.02 5.04 -14.83
CA GLU A 59 1.59 4.74 -14.90
C GLU A 59 1.25 3.59 -13.93
N ILE A 60 0.17 3.78 -13.16
CA ILE A 60 -0.27 2.85 -12.13
C ILE A 60 -1.66 2.34 -12.47
N PHE A 61 -1.83 1.02 -12.41
CA PHE A 61 -3.07 0.35 -12.78
C PHE A 61 -3.74 -0.42 -11.63
N SER A 62 -3.04 -0.61 -10.51
CA SER A 62 -3.59 -1.25 -9.31
C SER A 62 -3.03 -0.65 -8.03
N ASP A 63 -3.78 -0.81 -6.94
CA ASP A 63 -3.35 -0.43 -5.59
C ASP A 63 -2.15 -1.27 -5.14
N VAL A 64 -2.15 -2.57 -5.43
CA VAL A 64 -1.01 -3.47 -5.12
C VAL A 64 0.26 -3.03 -5.85
N GLN A 65 0.17 -2.68 -7.15
CA GLN A 65 1.32 -2.17 -7.91
C GLN A 65 1.85 -0.86 -7.29
N ALA A 66 0.97 0.04 -6.86
CA ALA A 66 1.37 1.26 -6.16
C ALA A 66 2.08 0.96 -4.83
N GLY A 67 1.62 -0.05 -4.09
CA GLY A 67 2.24 -0.51 -2.86
C GLY A 67 3.64 -1.09 -3.07
N GLU A 68 3.85 -1.87 -4.13
CA GLU A 68 5.18 -2.38 -4.48
C GLU A 68 6.13 -1.27 -4.94
N TYR A 69 5.64 -0.31 -5.72
CA TYR A 69 6.47 0.75 -6.31
C TYR A 69 6.85 1.82 -5.30
N PHE A 70 5.92 2.23 -4.43
CA PHE A 70 6.11 3.34 -3.51
C PHE A 70 6.24 2.91 -2.04
N GLY A 71 6.00 1.62 -1.77
CA GLY A 71 5.95 1.04 -0.44
C GLY A 71 4.51 1.06 0.11
N PHE A 72 4.08 -0.08 0.68
CA PHE A 72 2.81 -0.19 1.37
C PHE A 72 2.73 0.82 2.52
N GLY A 73 1.57 1.43 2.69
CA GLY A 73 1.35 2.52 3.66
C GLY A 73 1.97 3.87 3.30
N SER A 74 2.76 3.99 2.23
CA SER A 74 3.31 5.29 1.81
C SER A 74 2.22 6.29 1.44
N MET A 75 2.55 7.59 1.53
CA MET A 75 1.64 8.67 1.11
C MET A 75 1.16 8.45 -0.32
N LEU A 76 2.08 8.14 -1.25
CA LEU A 76 1.72 7.95 -2.65
C LEU A 76 0.89 6.68 -2.88
N HIS A 77 1.15 5.59 -2.15
CA HIS A 77 0.32 4.39 -2.19
C HIS A 77 -1.12 4.67 -1.73
N LEU A 78 -1.31 5.40 -0.61
CA LEU A 78 -2.64 5.76 -0.11
C LEU A 78 -3.40 6.69 -1.08
N MET A 79 -2.69 7.63 -1.71
CA MET A 79 -3.26 8.49 -2.76
C MET A 79 -3.66 7.69 -3.99
N ALA A 80 -2.81 6.76 -4.46
CA ALA A 80 -3.13 5.91 -5.61
C ALA A 80 -4.32 4.99 -5.32
N LYS A 81 -4.35 4.36 -4.14
CA LYS A 81 -5.46 3.51 -3.69
C LYS A 81 -6.79 4.28 -3.65
N SER A 82 -6.78 5.48 -3.09
CA SER A 82 -8.00 6.31 -3.02
C SER A 82 -8.44 6.82 -4.40
N ALA A 83 -7.50 7.19 -5.28
CA ALA A 83 -7.82 7.59 -6.65
C ALA A 83 -8.45 6.44 -7.47
N ILE A 84 -7.89 5.24 -7.39
CA ILE A 84 -8.41 4.04 -8.06
C ILE A 84 -9.78 3.63 -7.49
N TYR A 85 -9.95 3.73 -6.16
CA TYR A 85 -11.25 3.43 -5.54
C TYR A 85 -12.34 4.43 -5.98
N ALA A 86 -12.01 5.72 -6.07
CA ALA A 86 -12.95 6.74 -6.50
C ALA A 86 -13.27 6.64 -8.01
N ASN A 87 -12.29 6.30 -8.84
CA ASN A 87 -12.47 6.10 -10.26
C ASN A 87 -11.61 4.92 -10.77
N PRO A 88 -12.19 3.72 -10.92
CA PRO A 88 -11.46 2.52 -11.33
C PRO A 88 -10.82 2.58 -12.72
N TYR A 89 -11.24 3.52 -13.58
CA TYR A 89 -10.75 3.67 -14.96
C TYR A 89 -9.96 4.96 -15.18
N VAL A 90 -9.48 5.59 -14.10
CA VAL A 90 -8.66 6.79 -14.19
C VAL A 90 -7.30 6.49 -14.83
N ASP A 91 -6.85 7.35 -15.74
CA ASP A 91 -5.47 7.30 -16.24
C ASP A 91 -4.56 7.96 -15.19
N LEU A 92 -3.93 7.12 -14.38
CA LEU A 92 -3.15 7.55 -13.21
C LEU A 92 -1.65 7.48 -13.49
N THR A 93 -1.03 8.65 -13.49
CA THR A 93 0.43 8.79 -13.46
C THR A 93 0.87 9.23 -12.06
N CYS A 94 1.91 8.59 -11.53
CA CYS A 94 2.49 8.92 -10.23
C CYS A 94 3.96 9.34 -10.38
N ILE A 95 4.39 10.31 -9.58
CA ILE A 95 5.80 10.67 -9.40
C ILE A 95 6.14 10.56 -7.92
N ALA A 96 7.10 9.69 -7.61
CA ALA A 96 7.55 9.49 -6.24
C ALA A 96 8.57 10.55 -5.81
N LEU A 97 8.48 10.97 -4.54
CA LEU A 97 9.45 11.80 -3.85
C LEU A 97 10.12 10.97 -2.75
N ASP A 98 11.44 11.09 -2.60
CA ASP A 98 12.14 10.53 -1.44
C ASP A 98 11.99 11.44 -0.22
N ASP A 99 11.99 10.84 0.97
CA ASP A 99 12.02 11.58 2.22
C ASP A 99 13.32 12.42 2.31
N VAL A 100 13.18 13.66 2.75
CA VAL A 100 14.34 14.54 2.97
C VAL A 100 15.14 14.00 4.15
N GLN A 101 16.47 13.87 4.03
CA GLN A 101 17.33 13.29 5.08
C GLN A 101 17.24 14.02 6.43
N SER A 102 16.90 15.32 6.44
CA SER A 102 16.72 16.12 7.65
C SER A 102 15.32 16.01 8.26
N SER A 103 14.41 15.24 7.67
CA SER A 103 13.06 15.04 8.20
C SER A 103 13.07 14.03 9.36
N SER A 104 12.21 14.25 10.35
CA SER A 104 11.98 13.32 11.45
C SER A 104 10.67 12.57 11.24
N LYS A 105 10.66 11.28 11.55
CA LYS A 105 9.44 10.45 11.48
C LYS A 105 8.40 10.98 12.45
N ALA A 106 7.15 11.08 12.01
CA ALA A 106 6.04 11.35 12.90
C ALA A 106 5.93 10.23 13.93
N GLN A 107 5.72 10.60 15.20
CA GLN A 107 5.55 9.66 16.31
C GLN A 107 4.21 9.92 16.99
N ALA A 108 3.57 8.83 17.41
CA ALA A 108 2.39 8.86 18.26
C ALA A 108 2.57 7.78 19.33
N GLU A 109 2.14 8.09 20.55
CA GLU A 109 2.29 7.19 21.69
C GLU A 109 0.91 6.81 22.24
N PHE A 110 0.70 5.52 22.47
CA PHE A 110 -0.45 5.00 23.19
C PHE A 110 0.04 4.36 24.49
N VAL A 111 -0.30 4.99 25.61
CA VAL A 111 0.08 4.50 26.94
C VAL A 111 -1.08 3.75 27.57
N PHE A 112 -0.86 2.49 27.89
CA PHE A 112 -1.75 1.71 28.76
C PHE A 112 -1.28 1.80 30.20
N SER A 113 -2.21 1.93 31.14
CA SER A 113 -1.91 1.96 32.57
C SER A 113 -2.75 0.93 33.33
N GLY A 114 -2.13 0.21 34.26
CA GLY A 114 -2.82 -0.74 35.14
C GLY A 114 -3.05 -2.12 34.53
N THR A 115 -3.98 -2.86 35.14
CA THR A 115 -4.41 -4.20 34.71
C THR A 115 -5.89 -4.18 34.31
N ALA A 116 -6.24 -4.97 33.29
CA ALA A 116 -7.61 -5.04 32.81
C ALA A 116 -8.52 -5.71 33.84
N GLY A 117 -9.46 -4.94 34.41
CA GLY A 117 -10.42 -5.44 35.40
C GLY A 117 -11.54 -6.33 34.81
N GLN A 118 -11.81 -6.19 33.51
CA GLN A 118 -12.84 -6.92 32.77
C GLN A 118 -12.34 -7.21 31.35
N SER A 119 -12.88 -8.26 30.73
CA SER A 119 -12.65 -8.54 29.31
C SER A 119 -13.50 -7.62 28.43
N GLY A 120 -12.95 -7.20 27.29
CA GLY A 120 -13.63 -6.32 26.35
C GLY A 120 -12.84 -6.12 25.06
N VAL A 121 -13.38 -5.30 24.16
CA VAL A 121 -12.71 -4.92 22.91
C VAL A 121 -12.51 -3.42 22.90
N ILE A 122 -11.26 -2.98 22.80
CA ILE A 122 -10.92 -1.57 22.62
C ILE A 122 -10.73 -1.33 21.12
N ARG A 123 -11.34 -0.26 20.60
CA ARG A 123 -11.29 0.10 19.18
C ARG A 123 -10.46 1.35 18.99
N PHE A 124 -9.39 1.24 18.25
CA PHE A 124 -8.52 2.35 17.86
C PHE A 124 -8.78 2.72 16.40
N TYR A 125 -8.54 3.98 16.06
CA TYR A 125 -8.57 4.45 14.68
C TYR A 125 -7.24 5.11 14.35
N ILE A 126 -6.61 4.65 13.28
CA ILE A 126 -5.42 5.27 12.70
C ILE A 126 -5.77 5.68 11.28
N GLY A 127 -5.94 6.99 11.06
CA GLY A 127 -6.53 7.50 9.82
C GLY A 127 -7.96 6.98 9.63
N ALA A 128 -8.24 6.39 8.47
CA ALA A 128 -9.55 5.79 8.16
C ALA A 128 -9.67 4.31 8.58
N GLU A 129 -8.61 3.72 9.14
CA GLU A 129 -8.55 2.30 9.46
C GLU A 129 -8.86 2.05 10.95
N ARG A 130 -9.81 1.15 11.19
CA ARG A 130 -10.17 0.68 12.54
C ARG A 130 -9.30 -0.50 12.96
N ILE A 131 -8.82 -0.51 14.19
CA ILE A 131 -8.00 -1.57 14.79
C ILE A 131 -8.69 -2.03 16.07
N ASP A 132 -8.98 -3.32 16.16
CA ASP A 132 -9.67 -3.91 17.30
C ASP A 132 -8.67 -4.67 18.18
N LEU A 133 -8.56 -4.25 19.44
CA LEU A 133 -7.74 -4.92 20.45
C LEU A 133 -8.65 -5.70 21.39
N ASN A 134 -8.48 -7.03 21.40
CA ASN A 134 -9.11 -7.88 22.40
C ASN A 134 -8.32 -7.79 23.71
N VAL A 135 -9.01 -7.43 24.78
CA VAL A 135 -8.47 -7.35 26.15
C VAL A 135 -9.16 -8.40 27.00
N ASN A 136 -8.38 -9.22 27.69
CA ASN A 136 -8.87 -10.19 28.66
C ASN A 136 -8.71 -9.66 30.08
N LYS A 137 -9.58 -10.10 30.98
CA LYS A 137 -9.44 -9.85 32.41
C LYS A 137 -8.06 -10.34 32.90
N GLY A 138 -7.31 -9.46 33.55
CA GLY A 138 -5.97 -9.74 34.06
C GLY A 138 -4.84 -9.36 33.11
N ASP A 139 -5.13 -8.93 31.87
CA ASP A 139 -4.08 -8.45 30.96
C ASP A 139 -3.36 -7.24 31.57
N THR A 140 -2.03 -7.27 31.53
CA THR A 140 -1.18 -6.16 31.99
C THR A 140 -1.05 -5.11 30.89
N ALA A 141 -0.73 -3.86 31.27
CA ALA A 141 -0.44 -2.80 30.32
C ALA A 141 0.60 -3.20 29.25
N ILE A 142 1.63 -3.95 29.63
CA ILE A 142 2.68 -4.42 28.71
C ILE A 142 2.12 -5.43 27.71
N ALA A 143 1.29 -6.38 28.17
CA ALA A 143 0.66 -7.37 27.29
C ALA A 143 -0.30 -6.71 26.30
N MET A 144 -1.11 -5.74 26.76
CA MET A 144 -2.01 -4.99 25.89
C MET A 144 -1.25 -4.16 24.85
N ALA A 145 -0.16 -3.50 25.23
CA ALA A 145 0.69 -2.74 24.31
C ALA A 145 1.30 -3.65 23.23
N GLY A 146 1.85 -4.81 23.62
CA GLY A 146 2.42 -5.78 22.67
C GLY A 146 1.37 -6.39 21.73
N ASN A 147 0.16 -6.64 22.23
CA ASN A 147 -0.95 -7.11 21.40
C ASN A 147 -1.39 -6.02 20.41
N LEU A 148 -1.47 -4.76 20.83
CA LEU A 148 -1.82 -3.64 19.94
C LEU A 148 -0.77 -3.43 18.86
N SER A 149 0.53 -3.46 19.19
CA SER A 149 1.60 -3.30 18.20
C SER A 149 1.56 -4.42 17.15
N THR A 150 1.25 -5.65 17.57
CA THR A 150 1.04 -6.78 16.68
C THR A 150 -0.13 -6.56 15.72
N GLU A 151 -1.28 -6.09 16.21
CA GLU A 151 -2.45 -5.81 15.37
C GLU A 151 -2.22 -4.64 14.40
N ILE A 152 -1.49 -3.59 14.81
CA ILE A 152 -1.09 -2.49 13.93
C ILE A 152 -0.19 -3.02 12.80
N ASN A 153 0.85 -3.79 13.13
CA ASN A 153 1.83 -4.25 12.16
C ASN A 153 1.28 -5.30 11.17
N LYS A 154 0.17 -5.98 11.50
CA LYS A 154 -0.56 -6.85 10.54
C LYS A 154 -1.18 -6.05 9.39
N LYS A 155 -1.52 -4.77 9.60
CA LYS A 155 -2.13 -3.91 8.59
C LYS A 155 -1.06 -3.16 7.80
N ILE A 156 -0.49 -3.83 6.80
CA ILE A 156 0.57 -3.30 5.94
C ILE A 156 0.23 -1.98 5.22
N ASN A 157 -1.07 -1.68 5.07
CA ASN A 157 -1.54 -0.48 4.39
C ASN A 157 -1.57 0.77 5.29
N LEU A 158 -1.28 0.64 6.58
CA LEU A 158 -1.20 1.79 7.49
C LEU A 158 0.05 2.62 7.21
N PRO A 159 -0.02 3.95 7.35
CA PRO A 159 1.13 4.83 7.15
C PRO A 159 2.16 4.81 8.29
N CYS A 160 1.96 3.95 9.29
CA CYS A 160 2.81 3.86 10.47
C CYS A 160 3.05 2.40 10.86
N THR A 161 4.19 2.17 11.48
CA THR A 161 4.53 0.92 12.17
C THR A 161 4.49 1.17 13.68
N ALA A 162 4.10 0.15 14.44
CA ALA A 162 4.13 0.20 15.90
C ALA A 162 5.32 -0.58 16.46
N ASN A 163 5.91 -0.07 17.54
CA ASN A 163 6.98 -0.71 18.29
C ASN A 163 6.51 -1.00 19.72
#